data_AF-A0A7U9SA55-F1
#
_entry.id   AF-A0A7U9SA55-F1
#
_cell.length_a   1.000
_cell.length_b   1.000
_cell.length_c   1.000
_cell.angle_alpha   90.00
_cell.angle_beta   90.00
_cell.angle_gamma   90.00
#
_symmetry.space_group_name_H-M   'P 1'
#
loop_
_entity.id
_entity.type
_entity.pdbx_description
1 polymer ?
#
loop_
_entity_poly.entity_id
_entity_poly.type
_entity_poly.pdbx_seq_one_letter_code
_entity_poly.pdbx_strand_id
1 'polypeptide(L)' 'MEYVTLNNEVKMPMLGYGVFQIPADDTERCVLDAISVGYRSIDTAQGYFKE' A
#
# COMPACT_ATOMS: atom_id res chain seq x y z
N MET A 1 11.88 3.28 8.62
CA MET A 1 10.43 3.00 8.52
C MET A 1 10.03 2.34 9.82
N GLU A 2 9.08 2.94 10.54
CA GLU A 2 8.62 2.41 11.83
C GLU A 2 7.60 1.29 11.64
N TYR A 3 7.59 0.32 12.55
CA TYR A 3 6.72 -0.85 12.50
C TYR A 3 5.96 -1.01 13.82
N VAL A 4 4.72 -1.48 13.71
CA VAL A 4 3.92 -1.94 14.85
C VAL A 4 3.82 -3.46 14.82
N THR A 5 3.81 -4.10 15.99
CA THR A 5 3.58 -5.55 16.09
C THR A 5 2.08 -5.78 16.31
N LEU A 6 1.45 -6.51 15.41
CA LEU A 6 0.04 -6.88 15.50
C LEU A 6 -0.17 -7.97 16.55
N ASN A 7 -1.43 -8.23 16.92
CA ASN A 7 -1.80 -9.25 17.92
C ASN A 7 -1.43 -10.69 17.52
N ASN A 8 -1.11 -10.91 16.24
CA ASN A 8 -0.62 -12.17 15.68
C ASN A 8 0.92 -12.17 15.50
N GLU A 9 1.63 -11.27 16.20
CA GLU A 9 3.09 -11.14 16.20
C GLU A 9 3.72 -10.68 14.87
N VAL A 10 2.90 -10.40 13.86
CA VAL A 10 3.37 -9.89 12.57
C VAL A 10 3.71 -8.41 12.68
N LYS A 11 4.85 -8.02 12.09
CA LYS A 11 5.26 -6.61 11.98
C LYS A 11 4.58 -5.96 10.78
N MET A 12 3.84 -4.89 11.01
CA MET A 12 3.21 -4.08 9.97
C MET A 12 3.86 -2.70 9.91
N PRO A 13 4.20 -2.17 8.71
CA PRO A 13 4.64 -0.79 8.57
C PRO A 13 3.58 0.18 9.12
N MET A 14 3.99 1.15 9.95
CA MET A 14 3.05 2.17 10.45
C MET A 14 2.56 3.12 9.34
N LEU A 15 3.31 3.23 8.24
CA LEU A 15 2.97 4.03 7.07
C LEU A 15 2.63 3.11 5.89
N GLY A 16 1.47 3.34 5.27
CA GLY A 16 1.02 2.63 4.07
C GLY A 16 0.69 3.58 2.92
N TYR A 17 0.61 3.01 1.72
CA TYR A 17 0.22 3.71 0.49
C TYR A 17 -1.18 3.25 0.05
N GLY A 18 -2.17 4.14 0.13
CA GLY A 18 -3.54 3.83 -0.27
C GLY A 18 -3.79 4.09 -1.74
N VAL A 19 -4.45 3.15 -2.43
CA VAL A 19 -4.74 3.25 -3.87
C VAL A 19 -6.17 3.71 -4.18
N PHE A 20 -6.95 4.07 -3.17
CA PHE A 20 -8.33 4.52 -3.35
C PHE A 20 -8.38 5.80 -4.20
N GLN A 21 -9.27 5.82 -5.20
CA GLN A 21 -9.46 6.92 -6.17
C GLN A 21 -8.30 7.21 -7.13
N ILE A 22 -7.22 6.44 -7.13
CA ILE A 22 -6.20 6.54 -8.19
C ILE A 22 -6.82 6.08 -9.51
N PRO A 23 -6.69 6.81 -10.64
CA PRO A 23 -7.13 6.33 -11.96
C PRO A 23 -6.52 4.97 -12.29
N ALA A 24 -7.30 4.06 -12.91
CA ALA A 24 -6.85 2.67 -13.11
C ALA A 24 -5.55 2.60 -13.92
N ASP A 25 -5.46 3.42 -14.95
CA ASP A 25 -4.30 3.52 -15.85
C ASP A 25 -3.04 4.06 -15.15
N ASP A 26 -3.20 4.73 -14.00
CA ASP A 26 -2.10 5.26 -13.21
C ASP A 26 -1.71 4.38 -12.02
N THR A 27 -2.58 3.45 -11.59
CA THR A 27 -2.39 2.68 -10.35
C THR A 27 -1.08 1.89 -10.36
N GLU A 28 -0.75 1.21 -11.46
CA GLU A 28 0.49 0.44 -11.58
C GLU A 28 1.72 1.32 -11.37
N ARG A 29 1.83 2.42 -12.12
CA ARG A 29 2.93 3.37 -12.03
C ARG A 29 3.03 3.95 -10.60
N CYS A 30 1.92 4.38 -10.02
CA CYS A 30 1.87 4.93 -8.67
C CYS A 30 2.36 3.94 -7.60
N VAL A 31 1.99 2.66 -7.72
CA VAL A 31 2.46 1.61 -6.79
C VAL A 31 3.94 1.32 -6.99
N LEU A 32 4.43 1.25 -8.23
CA LEU A 32 5.86 1.08 -8.53
C LEU A 32 6.69 2.23 -7.96
N ASP A 33 6.23 3.47 -8.15
CA ASP A 33 6.86 4.67 -7.60
C ASP A 33 6.89 4.60 -6.07
N ALA A 34 5.77 4.25 -5.42
CA ALA A 34 5.69 4.09 -3.97
C ALA A 34 6.70 3.04 -3.44
N ILE A 35 6.83 1.90 -4.12
CA ILE A 35 7.81 0.86 -3.77
C ILE A 35 9.25 1.40 -3.92
N SER A 36 9.52 2.16 -4.98
CA SER A 36 10.85 2.71 -5.26
C SER A 36 11.32 3.69 -4.19
N VAL A 37 10.41 4.48 -3.62
CA VAL A 37 10.70 5.44 -2.53
C VAL A 37 10.62 4.82 -1.14
N GLY A 38 10.29 3.53 -1.05
CA GLY A 38 10.44 2.72 0.16
C GLY A 38 9.15 2.25 0.82
N TYR A 39 7.96 2.54 0.29
CA TYR A 39 6.71 2.00 0.83
C TYR A 39 6.70 0.46 0.77
N ARG A 40 6.18 -0.17 1.83
CA ARG A 40 6.08 -1.64 1.93
C ARG A 40 4.70 -2.14 2.35
N SER A 41 3.80 -1.23 2.71
CA SER A 41 2.39 -1.53 2.94
C SER A 41 1.59 -0.83 1.86
N ILE A 42 0.85 -1.61 1.04
CA ILE A 42 -0.03 -1.10 -0.01
C ILE A 42 -1.46 -1.44 0.42
N ASP A 43 -2.27 -0.41 0.62
CA ASP A 43 -3.66 -0.52 1.04
C ASP A 43 -4.57 -0.53 -0.19
N THR A 44 -5.25 -1.66 -0.40
CA THR A 44 -6.14 -1.93 -1.54
C THR A 44 -7.38 -2.67 -1.06
N ALA A 45 -8.43 -2.67 -1.88
CA ALA A 45 -9.65 -3.41 -1.65
C ALA A 45 -10.29 -3.79 -2.98
N GLN A 46 -10.98 -4.95 -3.03
CA GLN A 46 -11.71 -5.40 -4.21
C GLN A 46 -12.74 -4.36 -4.70
N GLY A 47 -13.37 -3.64 -3.76
CA GLY A 47 -14.32 -2.56 -4.07
C GLY A 47 -13.71 -1.33 -4.77
N TYR A 48 -12.39 -1.24 -4.88
CA TYR A 48 -11.72 -0.17 -5.64
C TYR A 48 -11.64 -0.49 -7.14
N PHE A 49 -11.86 -1.76 -7.53
CA PHE A 49 -11.76 -2.25 -8.90
C PHE A 49 -10.39 -1.94 -9.53
N LYS A 50 -9.32 -2.27 -8.79
CA LYS A 50 -7.90 -2.01 -9.13
C LYS A 50 -7.00 -3.27 -9.02
N GLU A 51 -7.61 -4.46 -9.02
CA GLU A 51 -6.90 -5.74 -8.95
C GLU A 51 -6.34 -6.20 -10.30
#